data_AF-A0A914DUD6-F1
#
_entry.id   AF-A0A914DUD6-F1
#
_cell.length_a   1.000
_cell.length_b   1.000
_cell.length_c   1.000
_cell.angle_alpha   90.00
_cell.angle_beta   90.00
_cell.angle_gamma   90.00
#
_symmetry.space_group_name_H-M   'P 1'
#
loop_
_entity.id
_entity.type
_entity.pdbx_description
1 polymer ?
#
loop_
_entity_poly.entity_id
_entity_poly.type
_entity_poly.pdbx_seq_one_letter_code
_entity_poly.pdbx_strand_id
1 'polypeptide(L)' 'MKQTGHMISGGTMIGEVNGPYYRTWANYFVRFFEEYAKNNITFWGVTMQNEPSQATNLIYGIQEMYYNGTMER' A
#
# COMPACT_ATOMS: atom_id res chain seq x y z
N MET A 1 5.02 1.65 -7.71
CA MET A 1 3.59 1.38 -8.00
C MET A 1 2.67 2.58 -7.72
N LYS A 2 3.23 3.72 -7.25
CA LYS A 2 2.50 4.98 -7.06
C LYS A 2 2.56 5.82 -8.34
N GLN A 3 1.51 6.59 -8.64
CA GLN A 3 1.43 7.46 -9.82
C GLN A 3 2.57 8.48 -9.87
N THR A 4 3.04 8.94 -8.72
CA THR A 4 4.15 9.89 -8.61
C THR A 4 5.52 9.27 -8.90
N GLY A 5 5.63 7.94 -8.96
CA GLY A 5 6.92 7.26 -9.12
C GLY A 5 7.85 7.30 -7.89
N HIS A 6 7.47 8.00 -6.82
CA HIS A 6 8.26 8.14 -5.60
C HIS A 6 7.68 7.31 -4.44
N MET A 7 8.52 6.88 -3.51
CA MET A 7 8.07 6.21 -2.28
C MET A 7 7.57 7.21 -1.23
N ILE A 8 8.22 8.36 -1.16
CA ILE A 8 7.83 9.47 -0.27
C ILE A 8 6.72 10.32 -0.87
N SER A 9 6.17 11.21 -0.06
CA SER A 9 5.05 12.09 -0.37
C SER A 9 3.75 11.34 -0.63
N GLY A 10 2.66 12.09 -0.74
CA GLY A 10 1.37 11.57 -1.12
C GLY A 10 1.29 10.96 -2.54
N GLY A 11 0.08 10.55 -2.89
CA GLY A 11 -0.25 10.02 -4.22
C GLY A 11 -0.87 8.63 -4.18
N THR A 12 -1.59 8.30 -5.24
CA THR A 12 -2.36 7.06 -5.37
C THR A 12 -1.61 5.99 -6.14
N MET A 13 -2.11 4.76 -6.05
CA MET A 13 -1.66 3.68 -6.89
C MET A 13 -1.97 3.93 -8.37
N ILE A 14 -1.14 3.39 -9.26
CA ILE A 14 -1.32 3.50 -10.70
C ILE A 14 -2.58 2.73 -11.14
N GLY A 15 -3.40 3.38 -11.96
CA GLY A 15 -4.58 2.77 -12.59
C GLY A 15 -5.79 2.63 -11.67
N GLU A 16 -6.71 1.79 -12.11
CA GLU A 16 -8.02 1.59 -11.48
C GLU A 16 -7.97 0.61 -10.31
N VAL A 17 -8.88 0.77 -9.35
CA VAL A 17 -9.12 -0.20 -8.26
C VAL A 17 -9.38 -1.58 -8.87
N ASN A 18 -8.78 -2.63 -8.29
CA ASN A 18 -8.77 -4.00 -8.83
C ASN A 18 -8.01 -4.18 -10.17
N GLY A 19 -7.34 -3.13 -10.66
CA GLY A 19 -6.42 -3.20 -11.78
C GLY A 19 -5.17 -4.05 -11.50
N PRO A 20 -4.24 -4.16 -12.46
CA PRO A 20 -3.04 -4.98 -12.32
C PRO A 20 -2.14 -4.52 -11.18
N TYR A 21 -1.99 -3.21 -10.95
CA TYR A 21 -1.18 -2.69 -9.85
C TYR A 21 -1.79 -2.99 -8.48
N TYR A 22 -3.11 -2.89 -8.32
CA TYR A 22 -3.80 -3.24 -7.07
C TYR A 22 -3.65 -4.72 -6.75
N ARG A 23 -3.82 -5.60 -7.74
CA ARG A 23 -3.56 -7.04 -7.57
C ARG A 23 -2.10 -7.34 -7.25
N THR A 24 -1.17 -6.64 -7.89
CA THR A 24 0.26 -6.77 -7.58
C THR A 24 0.57 -6.34 -6.16
N TRP A 25 -0.08 -5.28 -5.67
CA TRP A 25 0.04 -4.83 -4.28
C TRP A 25 -0.55 -5.83 -3.27
N ALA A 26 -1.71 -6.43 -3.57
CA ALA A 26 -2.25 -7.51 -2.75
C ALA A 26 -1.31 -8.72 -2.69
N ASN A 27 -0.72 -9.12 -3.82
CA ASN A 27 0.27 -10.20 -3.87
C ASN A 27 1.54 -9.87 -3.09
N TYR A 28 1.91 -8.58 -2.98
CA TYR A 28 3.02 -8.15 -2.13
C TYR A 28 2.76 -8.47 -0.64
N PHE A 29 1.54 -8.23 -0.14
CA PHE A 29 1.17 -8.63 1.23
C PHE A 29 1.25 -10.15 1.43
N VAL A 30 0.74 -10.94 0.49
CA VAL A 30 0.85 -12.40 0.55
C VAL A 30 2.31 -12.83 0.68
N ARG A 31 3.17 -12.33 -0.21
CA ARG A 31 4.61 -12.60 -0.16
C ARG A 31 5.24 -12.15 1.15
N PHE A 32 4.88 -10.96 1.65
CA PHE A 32 5.38 -10.46 2.94
C PHE A 32 5.08 -11.45 4.07
N PHE A 33 3.86 -11.97 4.16
CA PHE A 33 3.51 -12.98 5.17
C PHE A 33 4.22 -14.32 4.95
N GLU A 34 4.28 -14.80 3.70
CA GLU A 34 4.98 -16.05 3.37
C GLU A 34 6.47 -16.00 3.75
N GLU A 35 7.16 -14.90 3.48
CA GLU A 35 8.58 -14.75 3.83
C GLU A 35 8.81 -14.73 5.35
N TYR A 36 7.92 -14.09 6.12
CA TYR A 36 8.01 -14.11 7.58
C TYR A 36 7.62 -15.48 8.16
N ALA A 37 6.67 -16.18 7.55
CA ALA A 37 6.28 -17.53 7.94
C ALA A 37 7.45 -18.52 7.81
N LYS A 38 8.31 -18.37 6.80
CA LYS A 38 9.56 -19.17 6.68
C LYS A 38 10.51 -18.99 7.88
N ASN A 39 10.36 -17.89 8.62
CA ASN A 39 11.12 -17.58 9.83
C ASN A 39 10.33 -17.89 11.11
N ASN A 40 9.25 -18.68 11.02
CA ASN A 40 8.33 -19.01 12.11
C ASN A 40 7.66 -17.79 12.76
N ILE A 41 7.51 -16.69 12.03
CA ILE A 41 6.80 -15.48 12.49
C ILE A 41 5.43 -15.45 11.84
N THR A 42 4.39 -15.36 12.65
CA THR A 42 2.99 -15.24 12.21
C THR A 42 2.39 -13.92 12.69
N PHE A 43 1.39 -13.41 11.97
CA PHE A 43 0.76 -12.13 12.26
C PHE A 43 -0.68 -12.35 12.70
N TRP A 44 -1.12 -11.63 13.72
CA TRP A 44 -2.51 -11.61 14.17
C TRP A 44 -3.41 -10.79 13.22
N GLY A 45 -2.87 -9.73 12.63
CA GLY A 45 -3.62 -8.85 11.76
C GLY A 45 -2.72 -7.91 10.97
N VAL A 46 -3.33 -7.18 10.05
CA VAL A 46 -2.66 -6.21 9.18
C VAL A 46 -3.61 -5.06 8.88
N THR A 47 -3.07 -3.87 8.68
CA THR A 47 -3.81 -2.74 8.15
C THR A 47 -3.65 -2.69 6.64
N MET A 48 -4.69 -2.25 5.92
CA MET A 48 -4.59 -2.10 4.45
C MET A 48 -3.54 -1.05 4.06
N GLN A 49 -3.47 0.03 4.86
CA GLN A 49 -2.52 1.11 4.69
C GLN A 49 -2.38 1.90 6.00
N ASN A 50 -1.19 2.42 6.27
CA ASN A 50 -0.99 3.39 7.36
C ASN A 50 -1.38 4.80 6.91
N GLU A 51 -2.19 5.49 7.73
CA GLU A 51 -2.61 6.89 7.55
C GLU A 51 -3.00 7.28 6.09
N PRO A 52 -3.88 6.51 5.44
CA PRO A 52 -4.18 6.67 4.01
C PRO A 52 -4.77 8.05 3.66
N SER A 53 -5.55 8.66 4.56
CA SER A 53 -6.15 9.97 4.34
C SER A 53 -5.16 11.14 4.42
N GLN A 54 -3.99 10.96 5.04
CA GLN A 54 -2.97 12.02 5.20
C GLN A 54 -2.11 12.18 3.94
N ALA A 55 -2.05 11.15 3.11
CA ALA A 55 -1.23 11.06 1.91
C ALA A 55 -1.72 11.92 0.72
N THR A 56 -2.36 13.06 1.00
CA THR A 56 -2.80 14.05 0.00
C THR A 56 -1.71 15.08 -0.31
N ASN A 57 -0.69 15.22 0.54
CA ASN A 57 0.36 16.22 0.36
C ASN A 57 1.52 15.68 -0.50
N LEU A 58 1.77 16.30 -1.65
CA LEU A 58 2.81 15.87 -2.59
C LEU A 58 4.24 16.24 -2.18
N ILE A 59 4.44 16.97 -1.08
CA ILE A 59 5.75 17.52 -0.66
C ILE A 59 6.24 16.90 0.67
N TYR A 60 5.48 15.97 1.27
CA TYR A 60 5.85 15.36 2.55
C TYR A 60 7.04 14.38 2.40
N GLY A 61 8.08 14.54 3.22
CA GLY A 61 9.33 13.75 3.10
C GLY A 61 9.27 12.32 3.64
N ILE A 62 8.09 11.76 3.91
CA ILE A 62 7.90 10.45 4.54
C ILE A 62 7.13 9.48 3.63
N GLN A 63 7.17 8.19 3.92
CA GLN A 63 6.50 7.16 3.11
C GLN A 63 4.99 7.18 3.29
N GLU A 64 4.27 7.42 2.20
CA GLU A 64 2.82 7.57 2.21
C GLU A 64 2.20 7.03 0.91
N MET A 65 0.93 6.62 1.00
CA MET A 65 0.10 6.23 -0.14
C MET A 65 -1.37 6.55 0.16
N TYR A 66 -2.02 7.25 -0.75
CA TYR A 66 -3.39 7.70 -0.59
C TYR A 66 -4.40 6.62 -0.95
N TYR A 67 -5.39 6.47 -0.06
CA TYR A 67 -6.65 5.81 -0.33
C TYR A 67 -7.77 6.66 0.27
N ASN A 68 -8.94 6.62 -0.37
CA ASN A 68 -10.18 7.07 0.23
C ASN A 68 -11.07 5.86 0.55
N GLY A 69 -12.19 6.09 1.23
CA GLY A 69 -13.11 5.00 1.63
C GLY A 69 -13.73 4.23 0.46
N THR A 70 -13.66 4.71 -0.78
CA THR A 70 -14.11 3.96 -1.96
C THR A 70 -12.98 3.16 -2.62
N MET A 71 -11.73 3.35 -2.22
CA MET A 71 -10.57 2.59 -2.69
C MET A 71 -10.16 1.49 -1.72
N GLU A 72 -10.43 1.65 -0.42
CA GLU A 72 -10.21 0.63 0.61
C GLU A 72 -11.28 -0.45 0.56
N ARG A 73 -11.03 -1.52 -0.20
CA ARG A 73 -11.93 -2.67 -0.35
C ARG A 73 -11.17 -3.98 -0.40
#